data_AF-A0A523UGE9-F1
#
_entry.id   AF-A0A523UGE9-F1
#
_cell.length_a   1.000
_cell.length_b   1.000
_cell.length_c   1.000
_cell.angle_alpha   90.00
_cell.angle_beta   90.00
_cell.angle_gamma   90.00
#
_symmetry.space_group_name_H-M   'P 1'
#
loop_
_entity.id
_entity.type
_entity.pdbx_description
1 polymer ?
#
loop_
_entity_poly.entity_id
_entity_poly.type
_entity_poly.pdbx_seq_one_letter_code
_entity_poly.pdbx_strand_id
1 'polypeptide(L)'
;MTEYGKKMKDQRPRIRKVKKEPTRERKPRNPPQITGFWGRGASLYRPGLFTKKYFEKHGEACAADVYYALSQEIERLNKERIEIGEKPFQRPNYSSFSRYFHWFLILGLTERTDRREPAIYDFLEKRVFYRLTDKGKAEVSAWEDPVRAAHPEFG
;
A
#
# COMPACT_ATOMS: atom_id res chain seq x y z
N MET A 1 -59.64 13.74 -20.87
CA MET A 1 -58.47 14.13 -21.67
C MET A 1 -57.90 15.40 -21.08
N THR A 2 -56.79 15.33 -20.34
CA THR A 2 -55.79 16.41 -20.27
C THR A 2 -54.53 15.90 -19.56
N GLU A 3 -53.41 16.05 -20.24
CA GLU A 3 -52.13 15.40 -19.97
C GLU A 3 -51.35 16.03 -18.81
N TYR A 4 -50.67 15.18 -18.05
CA TYR A 4 -49.69 15.56 -17.05
C TYR A 4 -48.46 16.22 -17.70
N GLY A 5 -48.20 17.47 -17.31
CA GLY A 5 -47.04 18.26 -17.75
C GLY A 5 -45.69 17.64 -17.33
N LYS A 6 -45.00 17.06 -18.30
CA LYS A 6 -43.64 16.51 -18.18
C LYS A 6 -42.63 17.68 -18.25
N LYS A 7 -42.08 18.11 -17.10
CA LYS A 7 -40.94 19.05 -17.06
C LYS A 7 -39.71 18.39 -17.68
N MET A 8 -39.41 18.72 -18.94
CA MET A 8 -38.13 18.43 -19.57
C MET A 8 -37.04 19.30 -18.94
N LYS A 9 -36.08 18.69 -18.23
CA LYS A 9 -34.84 19.36 -17.81
C LYS A 9 -33.90 19.38 -19.00
N ASP A 10 -33.60 20.57 -19.53
CA ASP A 10 -32.58 20.79 -20.55
C ASP A 10 -31.22 20.24 -20.09
N GLN A 11 -30.83 19.09 -20.64
CA GLN A 11 -29.47 18.57 -20.50
C GLN A 11 -28.58 19.32 -21.48
N ARG A 12 -27.82 20.31 -20.98
CA ARG A 12 -26.76 20.95 -21.77
C ARG A 12 -25.73 19.90 -22.22
N PRO A 13 -25.37 19.84 -23.51
CA PRO A 13 -24.42 18.85 -24.01
C PRO A 13 -23.02 19.10 -23.40
N ARG A 14 -22.43 18.05 -22.80
CA ARG A 14 -21.04 18.06 -22.32
C ARG A 14 -20.10 18.15 -23.52
N ILE A 15 -19.48 19.31 -23.69
CA ILE A 15 -18.39 19.52 -24.65
C ILE A 15 -17.23 18.59 -24.27
N ARG A 16 -16.98 17.56 -25.09
CA ARG A 16 -15.79 16.69 -24.94
C ARG A 16 -14.56 17.51 -25.33
N LYS A 17 -13.76 17.90 -24.34
CA LYS A 17 -12.43 18.46 -24.61
C LYS A 17 -11.59 17.40 -25.32
N VAL A 18 -11.07 17.75 -26.51
CA VAL A 18 -10.15 16.93 -27.29
C VAL A 18 -8.95 16.55 -26.42
N LYS A 19 -8.64 15.25 -26.35
CA LYS A 19 -7.43 14.73 -25.68
C LYS A 19 -6.22 15.34 -26.39
N LYS A 20 -5.54 16.29 -25.74
CA LYS A 20 -4.21 16.72 -26.17
C LYS A 20 -3.26 15.52 -26.03
N GLU A 21 -2.54 15.21 -27.11
CA GLU A 21 -1.47 14.23 -27.08
C GLU A 21 -0.42 14.62 -26.02
N PRO A 22 0.13 13.64 -25.28
CA PRO A 22 1.15 13.92 -24.28
C PRO A 22 2.41 14.42 -24.96
N THR A 23 2.73 15.70 -24.78
CA THR A 23 3.82 16.42 -25.46
C THR A 23 5.23 15.95 -25.08
N ARG A 24 5.39 14.91 -24.25
CA ARG A 24 6.69 14.37 -23.85
C ARG A 24 6.64 12.87 -23.58
N GLU A 25 7.50 12.12 -24.26
CA GLU A 25 7.94 10.80 -23.80
C GLU A 25 8.52 10.95 -22.37
N ARG A 26 7.88 10.27 -21.40
CA ARG A 26 8.37 10.26 -20.02
C ARG A 26 9.55 9.29 -19.94
N LYS A 27 10.75 9.83 -19.79
CA LYS A 27 11.91 9.06 -19.31
C LYS A 27 11.52 8.32 -18.02
N PRO A 28 11.98 7.06 -17.82
CA PRO A 28 11.75 6.37 -16.56
C PRO A 28 12.37 7.19 -15.43
N ARG A 29 11.54 7.59 -14.46
CA ARG A 29 11.96 8.40 -13.30
C ARG A 29 12.71 7.49 -12.33
N ASN A 30 14.03 7.50 -12.44
CA ASN A 30 14.92 7.10 -11.37
C ASN A 30 15.14 8.28 -10.42
N PRO A 31 15.11 8.07 -9.10
CA PRO A 31 14.77 6.87 -8.37
C PRO A 31 13.29 6.92 -7.96
N PRO A 32 12.82 5.87 -7.29
CA PRO A 32 11.47 5.45 -7.52
C PRO A 32 10.53 6.35 -6.61
N GLN A 33 9.52 7.06 -7.16
CA GLN A 33 8.54 7.97 -6.50
C GLN A 33 7.28 7.29 -5.93
N ILE A 34 6.85 7.62 -4.70
CA ILE A 34 5.55 7.18 -4.19
C ILE A 34 4.43 8.01 -4.83
N THR A 35 3.69 7.42 -5.75
CA THR A 35 2.46 8.01 -6.30
C THR A 35 1.26 7.64 -5.42
N GLY A 36 0.73 8.64 -4.71
CA GLY A 36 -0.67 8.67 -4.26
C GLY A 36 -0.99 8.00 -2.93
N PHE A 37 -0.83 6.68 -2.78
CA PHE A 37 -1.33 5.95 -1.60
C PHE A 37 -0.50 4.71 -1.29
N TRP A 38 -0.24 4.46 0.01
CA TRP A 38 0.41 3.24 0.48
C TRP A 38 -0.35 1.99 0.02
N GLY A 39 0.35 1.05 -0.60
CA GLY A 39 -0.24 -0.21 -1.09
C GLY A 39 -0.90 -0.16 -2.47
N ARG A 40 -0.83 0.96 -3.19
CA ARG A 40 -1.12 0.96 -4.64
C ARG A 40 0.17 0.74 -5.44
N GLY A 41 0.04 0.19 -6.65
CA GLY A 41 0.96 0.05 -7.80
C GLY A 41 2.00 1.16 -8.10
N ALA A 42 2.08 2.15 -7.24
CA ALA A 42 2.52 3.51 -7.42
C ALA A 42 3.60 3.87 -6.37
N SER A 43 3.73 3.12 -5.26
CA SER A 43 4.88 3.24 -4.36
C SER A 43 6.06 2.46 -4.92
N LEU A 44 6.98 3.20 -5.48
CA LEU A 44 8.20 2.70 -6.06
C LEU A 44 9.16 2.09 -4.99
N TYR A 45 8.96 2.45 -3.72
CA TYR A 45 9.32 1.62 -2.56
C TYR A 45 8.12 0.74 -2.20
N ARG A 46 8.25 -0.60 -2.30
CA ARG A 46 7.17 -1.59 -2.12
C ARG A 46 7.16 -2.14 -0.69
N PRO A 47 6.29 -1.67 0.21
CA PRO A 47 6.36 -2.03 1.62
C PRO A 47 5.98 -3.49 1.90
N GLY A 48 5.15 -4.09 1.04
CA GLY A 48 4.85 -5.52 1.15
C GLY A 48 6.05 -6.40 0.82
N LEU A 49 6.91 -6.02 -0.14
CA LEU A 49 8.16 -6.75 -0.40
C LEU A 49 9.13 -6.66 0.79
N PHE A 50 9.22 -5.49 1.42
CA PHE A 50 9.98 -5.36 2.67
C PHE A 50 9.41 -6.28 3.76
N THR A 51 8.08 -6.29 3.90
CA THR A 51 7.38 -7.11 4.89
C THR A 51 7.64 -8.61 4.67
N LYS A 52 7.58 -9.08 3.42
CA LYS A 52 7.92 -10.47 3.06
C LYS A 52 9.34 -10.82 3.51
N LYS A 53 10.33 -10.03 3.11
CA LYS A 53 11.74 -10.22 3.50
C LYS A 53 11.95 -10.19 5.00
N TYR A 54 11.19 -9.34 5.70
CA TYR A 54 11.24 -9.27 7.16
C TYR A 54 10.78 -10.60 7.79
N PHE A 55 9.65 -11.14 7.36
CA PHE A 55 9.20 -12.45 7.87
C PHE A 55 10.11 -13.60 7.43
N GLU A 56 10.67 -13.58 6.22
CA GLU A 56 11.65 -14.60 5.79
C GLU A 56 12.88 -14.62 6.70
N LYS A 57 13.32 -13.45 7.18
CA LYS A 57 14.47 -13.32 8.08
C LYS A 57 14.14 -13.68 9.53
N HIS A 58 12.97 -13.29 10.02
CA HIS A 58 12.63 -13.37 11.45
C HIS A 58 11.71 -14.55 11.81
N GLY A 59 11.09 -15.20 10.83
CA GLY A 59 10.14 -16.30 11.01
C GLY A 59 8.77 -15.83 11.52
N GLU A 60 8.75 -15.29 12.74
CA GLU A 60 7.56 -14.71 13.36
C GLU A 60 7.78 -13.25 13.74
N ALA A 61 6.78 -12.40 13.52
CA ALA A 61 6.83 -10.99 13.91
C ALA A 61 5.44 -10.43 14.19
N CYS A 62 5.36 -9.38 15.02
CA CYS A 62 4.14 -8.60 15.14
C CYS A 62 4.13 -7.43 14.14
N ALA A 63 2.94 -6.91 13.82
CA ALA A 63 2.80 -5.79 12.88
C ALA A 63 3.57 -4.54 13.33
N ALA A 64 3.71 -4.31 14.65
CA ALA A 64 4.47 -3.19 15.17
C ALA A 64 5.98 -3.32 14.90
N ASP A 65 6.54 -4.54 14.97
CA ASP A 65 7.95 -4.80 14.68
C ASP A 65 8.26 -4.51 13.21
N VAL A 66 7.40 -5.02 12.32
CA VAL A 66 7.50 -4.77 10.88
C VAL A 66 7.42 -3.28 10.59
N TYR A 67 6.46 -2.58 11.20
CA TYR A 67 6.32 -1.13 11.03
C TYR A 67 7.54 -0.36 11.52
N TYR A 68 8.10 -0.72 12.67
CA TYR A 68 9.29 -0.08 13.21
C TYR A 68 10.50 -0.27 12.28
N ALA A 69 10.75 -1.52 11.85
CA ALA A 69 11.83 -1.84 10.94
C ALA A 69 11.69 -1.13 9.58
N LEU A 70 10.47 -1.08 9.05
CA LEU A 70 10.14 -0.36 7.84
C LEU A 70 10.38 1.14 7.97
N SER A 71 10.12 1.70 9.15
CA SER A 71 10.34 3.12 9.44
C SER A 71 11.83 3.46 9.45
N GLN A 72 12.65 2.61 10.07
CA GLN A 72 14.12 2.74 10.06
C GLN A 72 14.68 2.65 8.63
N GLU A 73 14.14 1.74 7.82
CA GLU A 73 14.56 1.60 6.42
C GLU A 73 14.18 2.83 5.58
N ILE A 74 12.98 3.39 5.78
CA ILE A 74 12.57 4.65 5.14
C ILE A 74 13.48 5.81 5.56
N GLU A 75 13.86 5.90 6.83
CA GLU A 75 14.79 6.91 7.33
C GLU A 75 16.17 6.78 6.67
N ARG A 76 16.69 5.55 6.54
CA ARG A 76 17.93 5.25 5.81
C ARG A 76 17.85 5.74 4.36
N LEU A 77 16.81 5.32 3.64
CA LEU A 77 16.60 5.73 2.24
C LEU A 77 16.42 7.24 2.09
N ASN A 78 15.79 7.90 3.07
CA ASN A 78 15.63 9.35 3.05
C ASN A 78 16.96 10.09 3.19
N LYS A 79 17.91 9.58 3.99
CA LYS A 79 19.26 10.15 4.04
C LYS A 79 19.94 10.08 2.67
N GLU A 80 19.92 8.90 2.05
CA GLU A 80 20.47 8.67 0.70
C GLU A 80 19.81 9.59 -0.34
N ARG A 81 18.49 9.81 -0.26
CA ARG A 81 17.75 10.71 -1.16
C ARG A 81 18.12 12.18 -0.94
N ILE A 82 18.27 12.62 0.31
CA ILE A 82 18.64 14.01 0.61
C ILE A 82 20.04 14.32 0.08
N GLU A 83 20.98 13.37 0.17
CA GLU A 83 22.34 13.52 -0.35
C GLU A 83 22.39 13.78 -1.86
N ILE A 84 21.49 13.14 -2.63
CA ILE A 84 21.37 13.34 -4.09
C ILE A 84 20.41 14.48 -4.48
N GLY A 85 19.96 15.29 -3.51
CA GLY A 85 19.08 16.44 -3.74
C GLY A 85 17.61 16.07 -4.02
N GLU A 86 17.19 14.87 -3.67
CA GLU A 86 15.83 14.38 -3.87
C GLU A 86 14.90 14.59 -2.69
N LYS A 87 13.60 14.61 -2.98
CA LYS A 87 12.57 14.68 -1.95
C LYS A 87 12.53 13.38 -1.14
N PRO A 88 12.49 13.46 0.20
CA PRO A 88 12.32 12.29 1.04
C PRO A 88 10.94 11.67 0.87
N PHE A 89 10.85 10.37 1.14
CA PHE A 89 9.60 9.65 1.31
C PHE A 89 8.85 10.15 2.54
N GLN A 90 7.52 10.26 2.40
CA GLN A 90 6.64 10.42 3.56
C GLN A 90 6.38 9.06 4.20
N ARG A 91 6.75 8.96 5.48
CA ARG A 91 6.44 7.81 6.33
C ARG A 91 4.93 7.78 6.63
N PRO A 92 4.26 6.62 6.51
CA PRO A 92 2.87 6.47 6.92
C PRO A 92 2.79 6.42 8.43
N ASN A 93 1.65 6.80 9.00
CA ASN A 93 1.37 6.48 10.40
C ASN A 93 1.03 4.99 10.57
N TYR A 94 1.10 4.50 11.81
CA TYR A 94 0.83 3.09 12.13
C TYR A 94 -0.60 2.67 11.74
N SER A 95 -1.59 3.55 11.88
CA SER A 95 -2.98 3.26 11.50
C SER A 95 -3.14 2.97 10.00
N SER A 96 -2.38 3.67 9.15
CA SER A 96 -2.38 3.44 7.70
C SER A 96 -1.64 2.14 7.38
N PHE A 97 -0.53 1.89 8.07
CA PHE A 97 0.22 0.65 7.94
C PHE A 97 -0.60 -0.58 8.39
N SER A 98 -1.33 -0.51 9.49
CA SER A 98 -2.10 -1.64 10.02
C SER A 98 -3.25 -2.04 9.08
N ARG A 99 -3.92 -1.06 8.46
CA ARG A 99 -4.90 -1.31 7.38
C ARG A 99 -4.25 -1.97 6.18
N TYR A 100 -3.06 -1.51 5.79
CA TYR A 100 -2.32 -2.13 4.70
C TYR A 100 -1.91 -3.57 5.03
N PHE A 101 -1.36 -3.80 6.22
CA PHE A 101 -0.98 -5.12 6.72
C PHE A 101 -2.17 -6.09 6.77
N HIS A 102 -3.36 -5.60 7.08
CA HIS A 102 -4.57 -6.42 7.12
C HIS A 102 -4.88 -7.10 5.78
N TRP A 103 -4.49 -6.50 4.65
CA TRP A 103 -4.63 -7.17 3.35
C TRP A 103 -3.82 -8.46 3.24
N PHE A 104 -2.66 -8.54 3.88
CA PHE A 104 -1.84 -9.76 3.86
C PHE A 104 -2.53 -10.92 4.59
N LEU A 105 -3.34 -10.60 5.61
CA LEU A 105 -4.18 -11.58 6.30
C LEU A 105 -5.34 -12.00 5.42
N ILE A 106 -6.04 -11.06 4.78
CA ILE A 106 -7.15 -11.34 3.87
C ILE A 106 -6.69 -12.23 2.71
N LEU A 107 -5.51 -11.96 2.15
CA LEU A 107 -4.93 -12.72 1.06
C LEU A 107 -4.33 -14.07 1.49
N GLY A 108 -4.26 -14.34 2.80
CA GLY A 108 -3.65 -15.55 3.34
C GLY A 108 -2.15 -15.64 3.11
N LEU A 109 -1.46 -14.49 2.98
CA LEU A 109 0.01 -14.43 2.86
C LEU A 109 0.68 -14.56 4.23
N THR A 110 0.00 -14.10 5.27
CA THR A 110 0.39 -14.29 6.65
C THR A 110 -0.76 -14.91 7.44
N GLU A 111 -0.41 -15.63 8.49
CA GLU A 111 -1.39 -16.16 9.44
C GLU A 111 -0.99 -15.79 10.86
N ARG A 112 -2.00 -15.73 11.75
CA ARG A 112 -1.77 -15.47 13.17
C ARG A 112 -1.15 -16.70 13.82
N THR A 113 -0.26 -16.47 14.76
CA THR A 113 0.25 -17.51 15.65
C THR A 113 -0.41 -17.39 17.03
N ASP A 114 -0.28 -18.46 17.82
CA ASP A 114 -0.80 -18.52 19.19
C ASP A 114 0.03 -17.69 20.18
N ARG A 115 1.19 -17.19 19.74
CA ARG A 115 2.06 -16.34 20.54
C ARG A 115 1.37 -15.00 20.82
N ARG A 116 1.37 -14.65 22.10
CA ARG A 116 0.87 -13.38 22.64
C ARG A 116 1.89 -12.85 23.63
N GLU A 117 2.32 -11.62 23.43
CA GLU A 117 3.19 -10.92 24.38
C GLU A 117 2.52 -9.63 24.86
N PRO A 118 2.86 -9.15 26.06
CA PRO A 118 2.51 -7.80 26.47
C PRO A 118 2.99 -6.81 25.41
N ALA A 119 2.16 -5.85 25.03
CA ALA A 119 2.64 -4.79 24.15
C ALA A 119 3.39 -3.72 24.94
N ILE A 120 4.37 -3.13 24.28
CA ILE A 120 5.18 -2.04 24.81
C ILE A 120 4.39 -0.71 24.82
N TYR A 121 3.31 -0.64 24.03
CA TYR A 121 2.46 0.53 23.93
C TYR A 121 1.12 0.29 24.63
N ASP A 122 0.72 1.21 25.51
CA ASP A 122 -0.53 1.12 26.29
C ASP A 122 -1.80 1.00 25.43
N PHE A 123 -1.76 1.51 24.19
CA PHE A 123 -2.88 1.41 23.24
C PHE A 123 -3.00 0.04 22.56
N LEU A 124 -2.03 -0.86 22.75
CA LEU A 124 -2.04 -2.23 22.25
C LEU A 124 -2.11 -3.16 23.46
N GLU A 125 -3.28 -3.72 23.78
CA GLU A 125 -3.39 -4.61 24.96
C GLU A 125 -2.50 -5.87 24.84
N LYS A 126 -2.32 -6.40 23.62
CA LYS A 126 -1.48 -7.58 23.34
C LYS A 126 -0.81 -7.48 21.97
N ARG A 127 0.45 -7.90 21.88
CA ARG A 127 1.12 -8.16 20.60
C ARG A 127 0.58 -9.44 20.00
N VAL A 128 0.07 -9.33 18.78
CA VAL A 128 -0.32 -10.47 17.94
C VAL A 128 0.81 -10.76 16.98
N PHE A 129 1.31 -11.99 17.02
CA PHE A 129 2.36 -12.45 16.14
C PHE A 129 1.78 -13.13 14.91
N TYR A 130 2.54 -13.03 13.82
CA TYR A 130 2.21 -13.56 12.52
C TYR A 130 3.41 -14.30 11.95
N ARG A 131 3.15 -15.24 11.03
CA ARG A 131 4.18 -15.92 10.24
C ARG A 131 3.75 -16.03 8.79
N LEU A 132 4.70 -16.32 7.89
CA LEU A 132 4.39 -16.60 6.49
C LEU A 132 3.69 -17.94 6.36
N THR A 133 2.62 -17.95 5.57
CA THR A 133 2.04 -19.18 5.02
C THR A 133 2.89 -19.66 3.85
N ASP A 134 2.63 -20.88 3.37
CA ASP A 134 3.29 -21.37 2.15
C ASP A 134 2.94 -20.51 0.93
N LYS A 135 1.71 -20.01 0.88
CA LYS A 135 1.29 -19.01 -0.12
C LYS A 135 2.10 -17.72 -0.02
N GLY A 136 2.29 -17.20 1.20
CA GLY A 136 3.07 -16.00 1.46
C GLY A 136 4.54 -16.12 1.03
N LYS A 137 5.13 -17.31 1.15
CA LYS A 137 6.48 -17.60 0.66
C LYS A 137 6.54 -17.66 -0.87
N ALA A 138 5.58 -18.34 -1.49
CA ALA A 138 5.58 -18.57 -2.94
C ALA A 138 5.23 -17.31 -3.76
N GLU A 139 4.23 -16.54 -3.32
CA GLU A 139 3.72 -15.40 -4.09
C GLU A 139 4.59 -14.15 -3.92
N VAL A 140 4.70 -13.35 -4.99
CA VAL A 140 5.41 -12.06 -4.99
C VAL A 140 4.47 -10.92 -5.37
N SER A 141 3.65 -11.11 -6.41
CA SER A 141 2.69 -10.10 -6.91
C SER A 141 1.72 -9.59 -5.83
N ALA A 142 1.22 -10.50 -4.99
CA ALA A 142 0.32 -10.17 -3.89
C ALA A 142 0.97 -9.30 -2.81
N TRP A 143 2.31 -9.33 -2.68
CA TRP A 143 3.05 -8.43 -1.79
C TRP A 143 3.31 -7.06 -2.43
N GLU A 144 3.40 -6.98 -3.76
CA GLU A 144 3.66 -5.73 -4.48
C GLU A 144 2.42 -4.82 -4.55
N ASP A 145 1.26 -5.43 -4.78
CA ASP A 145 -0.04 -4.75 -4.85
C ASP A 145 -1.15 -5.67 -4.31
N PRO A 146 -1.34 -5.74 -2.99
CA PRO A 146 -2.33 -6.63 -2.38
C PRO A 146 -3.76 -6.25 -2.74
N VAL A 147 -4.04 -4.97 -3.02
CA VAL A 147 -5.38 -4.54 -3.41
C VAL A 147 -5.71 -5.05 -4.81
N ARG A 148 -4.79 -4.92 -5.77
CA ARG A 148 -4.99 -5.48 -7.12
C ARG A 148 -5.03 -7.00 -7.11
N ALA A 149 -4.26 -7.65 -6.23
CA ALA A 149 -4.32 -9.10 -6.07
C ALA A 149 -5.68 -9.57 -5.54
N ALA A 150 -6.29 -8.83 -4.63
CA ALA A 150 -7.64 -9.10 -4.12
C ALA A 150 -8.75 -8.72 -5.13
N HIS A 151 -8.52 -7.63 -5.87
CA HIS A 151 -9.48 -7.02 -6.79
C HIS A 151 -8.82 -6.76 -8.16
N PRO A 152 -8.70 -7.80 -9.01
CA PRO A 152 -8.11 -7.66 -10.34
C PRO A 152 -8.84 -6.64 -11.24
N GLU A 153 -10.13 -6.39 -10.97
CA GLU A 153 -10.99 -5.44 -11.69
C GLU A 153 -10.56 -3.97 -11.56
N PHE A 154 -9.69 -3.64 -10.59
CA PHE A 154 -9.12 -2.30 -10.43
C PHE A 154 -7.81 -2.10 -11.20
N GLY A 155 -7.41 -3.09 -12.01
CA GLY A 155 -6.12 -3.17 -12.71
C GLY A 155 -6.09 -2.71 -14.16
#